data_AF-A0A1A8MNK9-F1
#
_entry.id   AF-A0A1A8MNK9-F1
#
_cell.length_a   1.000
_cell.length_b   1.000
_cell.length_c   1.000
_cell.angle_alpha   90.00
_cell.angle_beta   90.00
_cell.angle_gamma   90.00
#
_symmetry.space_group_name_H-M   'P 1'
#
loop_
_entity.id
_entity.type
_entity.pdbx_description
1 polymer ?
#
loop_
_entity_poly.entity_id
_entity_poly.type
_entity_poly.pdbx_seq_one_letter_code
_entity_poly.pdbx_strand_id
1 'polypeptide(L)'
;EEEDETDPAAPWSSTSPEGITGYMKSFKPMGPGEFDPYVDMYAVHSSVGAPRREVYFMGLIDVLTQYDTKRRAAHAARAVKHGAGAEISTLHPEQYAKCFSEVINKIFA
;
A
#
# COMPACT_ATOMS: atom_id res chain seq x y z
N GLU A 1 -41.65 -15.98 -42.70
CA GLU A 1 -42.50 -14.84 -42.33
C GLU A 1 -42.62 -14.92 -40.81
N GLU A 2 -41.98 -14.10 -39.98
CA GLU A 2 -41.34 -12.79 -40.14
C GLU A 2 -39.97 -12.76 -39.46
N GLU A 3 -39.11 -11.89 -39.99
CA GLU A 3 -37.80 -11.50 -39.47
C GLU A 3 -37.98 -10.45 -38.36
N ASP A 4 -37.22 -10.52 -37.27
CA ASP A 4 -37.02 -9.37 -36.37
C ASP A 4 -35.52 -9.24 -36.10
N GLU A 5 -34.93 -8.19 -36.66
CA GLU A 5 -33.52 -7.87 -36.61
C GLU A 5 -33.10 -7.56 -35.17
N THR A 6 -32.17 -8.37 -34.64
CA THR A 6 -31.52 -8.04 -33.38
C THR A 6 -30.40 -7.04 -33.66
N ASP A 7 -30.67 -5.76 -33.44
CA ASP A 7 -29.69 -4.66 -33.47
C ASP A 7 -28.41 -5.03 -32.68
N PRO A 8 -27.21 -4.85 -33.26
CA PRO A 8 -25.98 -5.02 -32.48
C PRO A 8 -25.88 -3.85 -31.49
N ALA A 9 -26.01 -4.17 -30.20
CA ALA A 9 -25.87 -3.24 -29.09
C ALA A 9 -24.65 -2.32 -29.28
N ALA A 10 -24.91 -1.03 -29.50
CA ALA A 10 -23.89 0.00 -29.56
C ALA A 10 -23.07 -0.01 -28.26
N PRO A 11 -21.73 0.08 -28.32
CA PRO A 11 -20.91 0.10 -27.12
C PRO A 11 -21.25 1.36 -26.31
N TRP A 12 -21.58 1.17 -25.04
CA TRP A 12 -21.86 2.23 -24.08
C TRP A 12 -20.73 3.26 -24.10
N SER A 13 -20.94 4.33 -24.86
CA SER A 13 -19.96 5.38 -25.02
C SER A 13 -20.14 6.31 -23.83
N SER A 14 -19.29 6.15 -22.82
CA SER A 14 -19.26 7.01 -21.64
C SER A 14 -19.02 8.45 -22.05
N THR A 15 -19.90 9.37 -21.64
CA THR A 15 -19.81 10.82 -21.93
C THR A 15 -18.84 11.58 -21.02
N SER A 16 -17.99 10.87 -20.27
CA SER A 16 -16.94 11.50 -19.45
C SER A 16 -15.79 11.96 -20.35
N PRO A 17 -15.32 13.22 -20.26
CA PRO A 17 -14.29 13.75 -21.15
C PRO A 17 -13.00 12.92 -21.14
N GLU A 18 -12.67 12.25 -20.03
CA GLU A 18 -11.53 11.34 -19.95
C GLU A 18 -11.88 9.87 -20.18
N GLY A 19 -13.15 9.48 -20.08
CA GLY A 19 -13.59 8.10 -20.26
C GLY A 19 -12.83 7.07 -19.42
N ILE A 20 -13.27 5.82 -19.53
CA ILE A 20 -12.56 4.66 -18.98
C ILE A 20 -11.20 4.64 -19.81
N THR A 21 -11.19 5.02 -21.09
CA THR A 21 -9.99 5.18 -21.93
C THR A 21 -8.79 5.97 -21.34
N GLY A 22 -8.99 6.95 -20.45
CA GLY A 22 -7.90 7.70 -19.81
C GLY A 22 -6.90 6.85 -19.03
N TYR A 23 -7.34 5.77 -18.36
CA TYR A 23 -6.43 4.84 -17.68
C TYR A 23 -5.72 3.89 -18.66
N MET A 24 -6.18 3.75 -19.91
CA MET A 24 -5.54 2.90 -20.92
C MET A 24 -4.30 3.53 -21.56
N LYS A 25 -3.96 4.78 -21.24
CA LYS A 25 -2.66 5.36 -21.63
C LYS A 25 -1.46 4.75 -20.88
N SER A 26 -1.71 3.96 -19.84
CA SER A 26 -0.70 3.18 -19.10
C SER A 26 -0.01 2.11 -19.93
N PHE A 27 -0.52 1.75 -21.11
CA PHE A 27 0.13 0.82 -22.04
C PHE A 27 1.22 1.45 -22.91
N LYS A 28 1.61 2.70 -22.66
CA LYS A 28 2.77 3.28 -23.33
C LYS A 28 4.02 2.47 -22.93
N PRO A 29 4.79 1.92 -23.87
CA PRO A 29 6.01 1.20 -23.53
C PRO A 29 6.94 2.14 -22.78
N MET A 30 7.24 1.77 -21.54
CA MET A 30 8.07 2.54 -20.61
C MET A 30 9.54 2.12 -20.77
N GLY A 31 10.45 3.07 -20.61
CA GLY A 31 11.88 2.78 -20.60
C GLY A 31 12.29 1.94 -19.37
N PRO A 32 13.48 1.32 -19.39
CA PRO A 32 13.96 0.56 -18.24
C PRO A 32 14.01 1.42 -16.96
N GLY A 33 13.27 1.01 -15.93
CA GLY A 33 13.21 1.72 -14.64
C GLY A 33 12.26 2.92 -14.62
N GLU A 34 11.54 3.19 -15.71
CA GLU A 34 10.43 4.14 -15.69
C GLU A 34 9.15 3.44 -15.19
N PHE A 35 8.30 4.16 -14.46
CA PHE A 35 6.99 3.69 -14.00
C PHE A 35 5.96 4.84 -14.06
N ASP A 36 4.68 4.52 -14.21
CA ASP A 36 3.60 5.52 -14.26
C ASP A 36 3.14 5.81 -12.82
N PRO A 37 3.32 7.02 -12.28
CA PRO A 37 2.96 7.33 -10.89
C PRO A 37 1.47 7.14 -10.57
N TYR A 38 0.59 7.16 -11.57
CA TYR A 38 -0.84 6.92 -11.38
C TYR A 38 -1.22 5.44 -11.32
N VAL A 39 -0.35 4.56 -11.83
CA VAL A 39 -0.54 3.10 -11.83
C VAL A 39 0.33 2.46 -10.75
N ASP A 40 1.62 2.77 -10.78
CA ASP A 40 2.65 2.25 -9.90
C ASP A 40 2.84 3.16 -8.67
N MET A 41 1.76 3.43 -7.95
CA MET A 41 1.71 4.42 -6.85
C MET A 41 2.71 4.16 -5.71
N TYR A 42 3.22 2.95 -5.58
CA TYR A 42 4.16 2.54 -4.52
C TYR A 42 5.62 2.49 -4.98
N ALA A 43 5.89 2.82 -6.24
CA ALA A 43 7.23 2.79 -6.81
C ALA A 43 8.03 4.04 -6.43
N VAL A 44 9.30 3.84 -6.07
CA VAL A 44 10.25 4.88 -5.69
C VAL A 44 11.59 4.59 -6.34
N HIS A 45 12.16 5.57 -7.05
CA HIS A 45 13.51 5.46 -7.61
C HIS A 45 14.58 5.44 -6.53
N SER A 46 15.63 4.66 -6.75
CA SER A 46 16.88 4.76 -5.99
C SER A 46 17.47 6.18 -6.05
N SER A 47 18.26 6.55 -5.05
CA SER A 47 18.91 7.86 -5.00
C SER A 47 19.87 8.11 -6.18
N VAL A 48 20.09 9.37 -6.50
CA VAL A 48 21.07 9.77 -7.52
C VAL A 48 22.47 9.38 -7.03
N GLY A 49 23.16 8.53 -7.79
CA GLY A 49 24.48 8.01 -7.44
C GLY A 49 24.49 6.67 -6.72
N ALA A 50 23.32 6.02 -6.53
CA ALA A 50 23.27 4.66 -6.05
C ALA A 50 24.09 3.70 -6.94
N PRO A 51 24.79 2.69 -6.38
CA PRO A 51 25.61 1.75 -7.14
C PRO A 51 24.86 1.02 -8.25
N ARG A 52 23.54 0.84 -8.06
CA ARG A 52 22.61 0.24 -9.02
C ARG A 52 21.39 1.15 -9.15
N ARG A 53 20.87 1.26 -10.37
CA ARG A 53 19.58 1.89 -10.61
C ARG A 53 18.49 0.88 -10.29
N GLU A 54 17.78 1.12 -9.19
CA GLU A 54 16.73 0.23 -8.69
C GLU A 54 15.42 1.02 -8.54
N VAL A 55 14.30 0.32 -8.65
CA VAL A 55 12.96 0.84 -8.35
C VAL A 55 12.42 0.01 -7.19
N TYR A 56 12.16 0.65 -6.06
CA TYR A 56 11.62 0.02 -4.86
C TYR A 56 10.12 0.16 -4.84
N PHE A 57 9.41 -0.93 -4.58
CA PHE A 57 7.96 -0.91 -4.32
C PHE A 57 7.73 -1.07 -2.83
N MET A 58 7.23 -0.03 -2.18
CA MET A 58 7.10 0.02 -0.72
C MET A 58 5.70 0.41 -0.31
N GLY A 59 5.11 -0.36 0.62
CA GLY A 59 3.78 -0.10 1.16
C GLY A 59 3.62 -0.69 2.56
N LEU A 60 2.77 -0.07 3.37
CA LEU A 60 2.38 -0.62 4.67
C LEU A 60 1.41 -1.77 4.45
N ILE A 61 1.67 -2.91 5.09
CA ILE A 61 0.84 -4.11 5.03
C ILE A 61 0.39 -4.51 6.44
N ASP A 62 -0.57 -5.43 6.54
CA ASP A 62 -1.10 -5.96 7.81
C ASP A 62 -1.58 -4.86 8.79
N VAL A 63 -2.38 -3.92 8.26
CA VAL A 63 -2.89 -2.76 9.02
C VAL A 63 -4.18 -3.02 9.78
N LEU A 64 -4.83 -4.17 9.55
CA LEU A 64 -6.14 -4.49 10.12
C LEU A 64 -6.06 -5.24 11.46
N THR A 65 -4.86 -5.48 11.97
CA THR A 65 -4.66 -6.11 13.28
C THR A 65 -5.01 -5.13 14.40
N GLN A 66 -6.22 -5.27 14.95
CA GLN A 66 -6.73 -4.40 16.01
C GLN A 66 -6.09 -4.68 17.38
N TYR A 67 -5.94 -3.62 18.16
CA TYR A 67 -5.53 -3.71 19.56
C TYR A 67 -6.75 -3.83 20.49
N ASP A 68 -7.31 -5.03 20.52
CA ASP A 68 -8.54 -5.31 21.24
C ASP A 68 -8.40 -5.23 22.76
N THR A 69 -9.53 -5.09 23.45
CA THR A 69 -9.63 -5.14 24.93
C THR A 69 -8.99 -6.41 25.51
N LYS A 70 -9.06 -7.55 24.79
CA LYS A 70 -8.38 -8.80 25.15
C LYS A 70 -6.84 -8.66 25.12
N ARG A 71 -6.28 -7.99 24.10
CA ARG A 71 -4.84 -7.71 24.02
C ARG A 71 -4.41 -6.69 25.06
N ARG A 72 -5.23 -5.66 25.31
CA ARG A 72 -5.03 -4.68 26.40
C ARG A 72 -5.00 -5.32 27.78
N ALA A 73 -5.97 -6.18 28.09
CA ALA A 73 -6.04 -6.89 29.36
C ALA A 73 -4.85 -7.84 29.54
N ALA A 74 -4.47 -8.57 28.49
CA ALA A 74 -3.27 -9.40 28.50
C ALA A 74 -1.98 -8.58 28.72
N HIS A 75 -1.87 -7.40 28.10
CA HIS A 75 -0.76 -6.48 28.30
C HIS A 75 -0.69 -5.99 29.76
N ALA A 76 -1.80 -5.49 30.29
CA ALA A 76 -1.89 -5.04 31.68
C ALA A 76 -1.54 -6.16 32.68
N ALA A 77 -2.08 -7.37 32.46
CA ALA A 77 -1.78 -8.52 33.31
C ALA A 77 -0.31 -8.94 33.24
N ARG A 78 0.33 -8.85 32.06
CA ARG A 78 1.76 -9.16 31.89
C ARG A 78 2.67 -8.13 32.57
N ALA A 79 2.35 -6.84 32.44
CA ALA A 79 3.06 -5.74 33.10
C ALA A 79 3.00 -5.83 34.62
N VAL A 80 1.84 -6.23 35.18
CA VAL A 80 1.66 -6.42 36.63
C VAL A 80 2.43 -7.65 37.14
N LYS A 81 2.50 -8.74 36.36
CA LYS A 81 3.17 -9.98 36.79
C LYS A 81 4.69 -9.95 36.70
N HIS A 82 5.26 -9.24 35.73
CA HIS A 82 6.72 -9.28 35.46
C HIS A 82 7.41 -7.93 35.67
N GLY A 83 6.67 -6.91 36.12
CA GLY A 83 7.16 -5.55 36.30
C GLY A 83 7.19 -4.74 35.00
N ALA A 84 7.13 -3.41 35.12
CA ALA A 84 7.06 -2.47 34.00
C ALA A 84 8.29 -2.46 33.08
N GLY A 85 9.33 -3.23 33.39
CA GLY A 85 10.56 -3.37 32.61
C GLY A 85 10.76 -4.75 31.98
N ALA A 86 9.82 -5.69 32.13
CA ALA A 86 9.86 -6.91 31.34
C ALA A 86 9.57 -6.57 29.87
N GLU A 87 10.36 -7.11 28.94
CA GLU A 87 10.13 -6.96 27.49
C GLU A 87 8.81 -7.63 27.11
N ILE A 88 7.71 -6.89 27.24
CA ILE A 88 6.39 -7.36 26.82
C ILE A 88 6.38 -7.25 25.30
N SER A 89 6.30 -8.40 24.61
CA SER A 89 6.29 -8.54 23.15
C SER A 89 5.10 -7.85 22.43
N THR A 90 4.25 -7.14 23.17
CA THR A 90 3.09 -6.41 22.66
C THR A 90 3.23 -4.95 23.07
N LEU A 91 3.66 -4.11 22.14
CA LEU A 91 3.69 -2.66 22.33
C LEU A 91 2.28 -2.07 22.18
N HIS A 92 2.02 -0.97 22.88
CA HIS A 92 0.85 -0.14 22.60
C HIS A 92 0.94 0.44 21.18
N PRO A 93 -0.16 0.64 20.43
CA PRO A 93 -0.12 1.15 19.05
C PRO A 93 0.77 2.39 18.82
N GLU A 94 0.72 3.37 19.72
CA GLU A 94 1.54 4.58 19.67
C GLU A 94 3.04 4.27 19.86
N GLN A 95 3.39 3.31 20.72
CA GLN A 95 4.78 2.87 20.89
C GLN A 95 5.26 2.07 19.68
N TYR A 96 4.38 1.24 19.10
CA TYR A 96 4.68 0.53 17.86
C TYR A 96 4.94 1.51 16.72
N ALA A 97 4.11 2.54 16.55
CA ALA A 97 4.30 3.57 15.53
C ALA A 97 5.64 4.31 15.70
N LYS A 98 6.02 4.63 16.96
CA LYS A 98 7.31 5.26 17.28
C LYS A 98 8.48 4.34 16.93
N CYS A 99 8.46 3.10 17.41
CA CYS A 99 9.52 2.12 17.16
C CYS A 99 9.65 1.80 15.66
N PHE A 100 8.52 1.61 14.96
CA PHE A 100 8.49 1.40 13.52
C PHE A 100 9.18 2.55 12.77
N SER A 101 8.83 3.79 13.09
CA SER A 101 9.45 4.97 12.46
C SER A 101 10.95 5.05 12.74
N GLU A 102 11.39 4.77 13.96
CA GLU A 102 12.81 4.74 14.32
C GLU A 102 13.58 3.68 13.50
N VAL A 103 12.99 2.49 13.32
CA VAL A 103 13.60 1.41 12.52
C VAL A 103 13.69 1.80 11.05
N ILE A 104 12.62 2.30 10.45
CA ILE A 104 12.61 2.72 9.05
C ILE A 104 13.62 3.85 8.82
N ASN A 105 13.67 4.85 9.71
CA ASN A 105 14.66 5.91 9.63
C ASN A 105 16.09 5.37 9.71
N LYS A 106 16.37 4.39 10.57
CA LYS A 106 17.71 3.79 10.65
C LYS A 106 18.13 3.03 9.39
N ILE A 107 17.17 2.50 8.63
CA ILE A 107 17.45 1.76 7.39
C ILE A 107 17.77 2.73 6.24
N PHE A 108 17.13 3.91 6.21
CA PHE A 108 17.18 4.81 5.07
C PHE A 108 17.89 6.16 5.31
N ALA A 109 18.15 6.56 6.56
CA ALA A 109 18.88 7.78 6.93
C ALA A 109 20.29 7.47 7.44
#